data_AF-A0A5J4VIL7-F1
#
_entry.id   AF-A0A5J4VIL7-F1
#
_cell.length_a   1.000
_cell.length_b   1.000
_cell.length_c   1.000
_cell.angle_alpha   90.00
_cell.angle_beta   90.00
_cell.angle_gamma   90.00
#
_symmetry.space_group_name_H-M   'P 1'
#
loop_
_entity.id
_entity.type
_entity.pdbx_description
1 polymer ?
#
loop_
_entity_poly.entity_id
_entity_poly.type
_entity_poly.pdbx_seq_one_letter_code
_entity_poly.pdbx_strand_id
1 'polypeptide(L)'
;MSVFDQTLNAKLTFEVAYVSLEGTNQQTNTSGQQRNPYCTIEYANFHISSSQRLLQHLYIFPWNFTENCIFIGGQIASITGIAQGLIDPKEQFSAQFDFRGPTEIHNSILTNEDLIQVYDGALTLHILVIRIGNCDESFSYPFSAIAIHGSQASASIEQCAFRTVNNKLALDKDFLSLDRGGNITIRSTSIQNVLENYTPVLYIAVSEISHVTLQYVNITSCEIFESSSGVIHLQYYTGGTVTLDQYLFRYNVAVTYMYEGYKPFAGALLIQLCESYLSTSFRSGSDQQQLERSRMLKLNNCKFV
;
A
#
# COMPACT_ATOMS: atom_id res chain seq x y z
N MET A 1 25.91 28.16 22.12
CA MET A 1 25.48 27.30 21.01
C MET A 1 26.69 26.49 20.58
N SER A 2 26.66 25.18 20.84
CA SER A 2 27.85 24.34 20.73
C SER A 2 27.94 23.71 19.34
N VAL A 3 29.17 23.46 18.89
CA VAL A 3 29.49 22.76 17.62
C VAL A 3 28.86 21.35 17.57
N PHE A 4 28.43 20.80 18.72
CA PHE A 4 27.75 19.51 18.81
C PHE A 4 26.29 19.52 18.29
N ASP A 5 25.62 20.68 18.24
CA ASP A 5 24.26 20.77 17.70
C ASP A 5 24.23 20.76 16.16
N GLN A 6 25.35 21.08 15.51
CA GLN A 6 25.47 21.07 14.04
C GLN A 6 25.74 19.67 13.48
N THR A 7 26.42 18.80 14.23
CA THR A 7 26.70 17.41 13.81
C THR A 7 25.53 16.47 14.02
N LEU A 8 24.62 16.77 14.96
CA LEU A 8 23.36 16.02 15.12
C LEU A 8 22.26 16.44 14.13
N ASN A 9 22.41 17.60 13.47
CA ASN A 9 21.41 18.18 12.56
C ASN A 9 21.89 18.35 11.11
N ALA A 10 22.96 17.69 10.69
CA ALA A 10 23.32 17.64 9.27
C ALA A 10 22.44 16.67 8.48
N LYS A 11 21.12 16.65 8.76
CA LYS A 11 20.15 16.16 7.78
C LYS A 11 20.07 17.23 6.71
N LEU A 12 20.68 16.97 5.56
CA LEU A 12 20.43 17.80 4.39
C LEU A 12 18.94 17.64 4.05
N THR A 13 18.16 18.71 4.24
CA THR A 13 16.75 18.77 3.84
C THR A 13 16.69 18.81 2.32
N PHE A 14 16.71 17.65 1.70
CA PHE A 14 16.33 17.50 0.31
C PHE A 14 14.83 17.21 0.25
N GLU A 15 14.11 17.84 -0.68
CA GLU A 15 12.73 17.44 -0.99
C GLU A 15 12.70 16.30 -2.02
N VAL A 16 13.83 16.08 -2.71
CA VAL A 16 13.97 15.10 -3.78
C VAL A 16 15.25 14.30 -3.56
N ALA A 17 15.19 12.98 -3.69
CA ALA A 17 16.37 12.16 -3.84
C ALA A 17 16.20 11.02 -4.84
N TYR A 18 17.34 10.46 -5.23
CA TYR A 18 17.44 9.39 -6.20
C TYR A 18 17.99 8.13 -5.54
N VAL A 19 17.46 6.98 -5.94
CA VAL A 19 17.83 5.66 -5.40
C VAL A 19 18.21 4.72 -6.53
N SER A 20 19.37 4.07 -6.44
CA SER A 20 19.90 3.11 -7.43
C SER A 20 20.74 2.04 -6.73
N LEU A 21 20.74 0.80 -7.22
CA LEU A 21 21.62 -0.25 -6.69
C LEU A 21 23.11 0.07 -6.84
N GLU A 22 23.48 0.95 -7.77
CA GLU A 22 24.84 1.47 -7.94
C GLU A 22 25.18 2.63 -6.99
N GLY A 23 24.21 3.06 -6.17
CA GLY A 23 24.33 4.13 -5.20
C GLY A 23 25.07 3.73 -3.92
N THR A 24 25.11 4.65 -2.95
CA THR A 24 25.76 4.45 -1.66
C THR A 24 24.87 4.90 -0.50
N ASN A 25 24.81 4.09 0.56
CA ASN A 25 24.15 4.43 1.82
C ASN A 25 25.13 5.13 2.77
N GLN A 26 25.73 6.21 2.27
CA GLN A 26 26.63 7.07 3.04
C GLN A 26 26.19 8.52 2.88
N GLN A 27 26.11 9.24 3.99
CA GLN A 27 25.74 10.66 3.98
C GLN A 27 26.96 11.51 3.60
N THR A 28 26.88 12.17 2.44
CA THR A 28 27.85 13.15 1.94
C THR A 28 27.11 14.39 1.43
N ASN A 29 27.84 15.45 1.09
CA ASN A 29 27.25 16.69 0.57
C ASN A 29 26.51 16.51 -0.77
N THR A 30 26.78 15.42 -1.49
CA THR A 30 26.17 15.11 -2.78
C THR A 30 25.26 13.89 -2.75
N SER A 31 25.13 13.22 -1.61
CA SER A 31 24.34 11.99 -1.50
C SER A 31 22.87 12.26 -1.77
N GLY A 32 22.22 11.32 -2.45
CA GLY A 32 20.82 11.44 -2.86
C GLY A 32 20.60 12.25 -4.12
N GLN A 33 21.62 12.89 -4.70
CA GLN A 33 21.52 13.52 -6.01
C GLN A 33 21.45 12.48 -7.12
N GLN A 34 20.90 12.82 -8.28
CA GLN A 34 20.78 11.89 -9.42
C GLN A 34 22.10 11.21 -9.81
N ARG A 35 23.22 11.94 -9.76
CA ARG A 35 24.56 11.41 -10.08
C ARG A 35 25.20 10.62 -8.96
N ASN A 36 24.72 10.78 -7.72
CA ASN A 36 25.23 10.15 -6.51
C ASN A 36 24.05 9.63 -5.68
N PRO A 37 23.27 8.67 -6.20
CA PRO A 37 22.04 8.19 -5.57
C PRO A 37 22.32 7.41 -4.29
N TYR A 38 21.31 7.29 -3.44
CA TYR A 38 21.32 6.32 -2.33
C TYR A 38 21.19 4.88 -2.86
N CYS A 39 21.66 3.90 -2.08
CA CYS A 39 21.63 2.49 -2.47
C CYS A 39 20.26 1.84 -2.21
N THR A 40 19.61 2.19 -1.10
CA THR A 40 18.30 1.63 -0.72
C THR A 40 17.23 2.70 -0.48
N ILE A 41 15.97 2.30 -0.64
CA ILE A 41 14.80 3.17 -0.47
C ILE A 41 14.59 3.45 1.01
N GLU A 42 14.75 2.44 1.88
CA GLU A 42 14.68 2.58 3.34
C GLU A 42 15.66 3.65 3.84
N TYR A 43 16.91 3.61 3.38
CA TYR A 43 17.93 4.57 3.78
C TYR A 43 17.61 5.98 3.26
N ALA A 44 17.22 6.11 2.00
CA ALA A 44 16.84 7.38 1.41
C ALA A 44 15.68 8.02 2.20
N ASN A 45 14.59 7.27 2.41
CA ASN A 45 13.40 7.72 3.13
C ASN A 45 13.70 8.15 4.58
N PHE A 46 14.64 7.49 5.27
CA PHE A 46 15.02 7.87 6.63
C PHE A 46 15.86 9.16 6.69
N HIS A 47 16.76 9.34 5.71
CA HIS A 47 17.75 10.42 5.73
C HIS A 47 17.28 11.71 5.08
N ILE A 48 16.25 11.65 4.25
CA ILE A 48 15.60 12.82 3.66
C ILE A 48 14.55 13.30 4.66
N SER A 49 14.92 14.24 5.52
CA SER A 49 13.90 14.89 6.35
C SER A 49 13.21 16.00 5.57
N SER A 50 11.91 15.87 5.43
CA SER A 50 11.04 17.03 5.28
C SER A 50 10.44 17.42 6.64
N SER A 51 10.08 18.70 6.79
CA SER A 51 9.10 19.05 7.82
C SER A 51 7.79 18.30 7.54
N GLN A 52 6.96 18.03 8.56
CA GLN A 52 5.66 17.32 8.43
C GLN A 52 4.72 17.88 7.33
N ARG A 53 5.03 19.05 6.75
CA ARG A 53 4.24 19.72 5.72
C ARG A 53 4.79 19.60 4.30
N LEU A 54 6.04 19.19 4.12
CA LEU A 54 6.69 19.16 2.80
C LEU A 54 6.75 17.73 2.28
N LEU A 55 6.38 17.58 1.01
CA LEU A 55 6.38 16.29 0.32
C LEU A 55 7.82 15.87 -0.02
N GLN A 56 8.19 14.66 0.38
CA GLN A 56 9.45 14.03 0.00
C GLN A 56 9.23 13.22 -1.27
N HIS A 57 10.11 13.38 -2.26
CA HIS A 57 10.09 12.63 -3.51
C HIS A 57 11.31 11.72 -3.62
N LEU A 58 11.06 10.43 -3.74
CA LEU A 58 12.06 9.41 -4.04
C LEU A 58 11.88 8.95 -5.48
N TYR A 59 12.87 9.23 -6.31
CA TYR A 59 12.96 8.73 -7.67
C TYR A 59 13.84 7.50 -7.72
N ILE A 60 13.28 6.37 -8.15
CA ILE A 60 13.96 5.08 -8.10
C ILE A 60 14.36 4.63 -9.51
N PHE A 61 15.64 4.34 -9.68
CA PHE A 61 16.22 3.77 -10.91
C PHE A 61 15.68 2.35 -11.21
N PRO A 62 15.83 1.84 -12.45
CA PRO A 62 15.17 0.61 -12.87
C PRO A 62 15.91 -0.63 -12.36
N TRP A 63 15.52 -1.17 -11.20
CA TRP A 63 16.14 -2.35 -10.57
C TRP A 63 15.18 -3.06 -9.60
N ASN A 64 15.66 -4.19 -9.05
CA ASN A 64 14.99 -4.92 -7.97
C ASN A 64 15.61 -4.54 -6.62
N PHE A 65 14.84 -3.85 -5.79
CA PHE A 65 15.24 -3.39 -4.47
C PHE A 65 14.70 -4.34 -3.40
N THR A 66 15.59 -4.88 -2.60
CA THR A 66 15.24 -5.69 -1.43
C THR A 66 15.32 -4.80 -0.20
N GLU A 67 14.20 -4.61 0.48
CA GLU A 67 14.07 -3.71 1.63
C GLU A 67 13.62 -4.51 2.86
N ASN A 68 13.95 -4.01 4.06
CA ASN A 68 13.49 -4.63 5.31
C ASN A 68 12.18 -4.00 5.77
N CYS A 69 12.12 -2.67 5.81
CA CYS A 69 10.94 -1.91 6.16
C CYS A 69 11.08 -0.45 5.71
N ILE A 70 10.12 0.06 4.94
CA ILE A 70 10.02 1.48 4.58
C ILE A 70 8.99 2.14 5.50
N PHE A 71 9.49 2.89 6.49
CA PHE A 71 8.66 3.52 7.51
C PHE A 71 8.32 4.99 7.20
N ILE A 72 7.03 5.35 7.19
CA ILE A 72 6.51 6.69 6.92
C ILE A 72 5.66 7.13 8.11
N GLY A 73 6.23 7.93 9.03
CA GLY A 73 5.54 8.40 10.23
C GLY A 73 5.29 9.91 10.22
N GLY A 74 4.03 10.35 10.14
CA GLY A 74 3.64 11.77 10.23
C GLY A 74 4.16 12.67 9.10
N GLN A 75 4.74 12.08 8.06
CA GLN A 75 5.33 12.77 6.92
C GLN A 75 4.60 12.40 5.62
N ILE A 76 4.84 13.18 4.57
CA ILE A 76 4.30 12.93 3.24
C ILE A 76 5.46 12.46 2.36
N ALA A 77 5.37 11.23 1.86
CA ALA A 77 6.38 10.61 1.01
C ALA A 77 5.76 10.17 -0.32
N SER A 78 6.48 10.40 -1.41
CA SER A 78 6.19 9.93 -2.74
C SER A 78 7.35 9.09 -3.22
N ILE A 79 7.06 7.86 -3.63
CA ILE A 79 8.01 6.91 -4.17
C ILE A 79 7.60 6.60 -5.60
N THR A 80 8.47 6.99 -6.54
CA THR A 80 8.17 6.96 -7.96
C THR A 80 9.24 6.14 -8.68
N GLY A 81 8.82 5.05 -9.31
CA GLY A 81 9.66 4.27 -10.20
C GLY A 81 9.78 4.94 -11.58
N ILE A 82 10.27 4.16 -12.55
CA ILE A 82 10.49 4.64 -13.91
C ILE A 82 9.52 3.97 -14.87
N ALA A 83 9.04 4.68 -15.89
CA ALA A 83 8.21 4.07 -16.92
C ALA A 83 9.02 3.07 -17.77
N GLN A 84 8.38 2.00 -18.23
CA GLN A 84 9.02 1.00 -19.09
C GLN A 84 9.69 1.67 -20.32
N GLY A 85 10.93 1.28 -20.59
CA GLY A 85 11.71 1.81 -21.73
C GLY A 85 12.45 3.12 -21.45
N LEU A 86 12.28 3.71 -20.26
CA LEU A 86 13.11 4.80 -19.77
C LEU A 86 14.22 4.25 -18.86
N ILE A 87 15.33 4.99 -18.82
CA ILE A 87 16.52 4.67 -18.00
C ILE A 87 16.76 5.69 -16.88
N ASP A 88 16.15 6.88 -17.00
CA ASP A 88 16.27 7.96 -16.03
C ASP A 88 14.89 8.35 -15.50
N PRO A 89 14.74 8.55 -14.18
CA PRO A 89 13.53 9.11 -13.62
C PRO A 89 13.46 10.61 -13.94
N LYS A 90 12.33 11.07 -14.49
CA LYS A 90 12.09 12.48 -14.84
C LYS A 90 10.74 12.93 -14.29
N GLU A 91 10.63 14.22 -13.96
CA GLU A 91 9.43 14.85 -13.37
C GLU A 91 8.21 14.93 -14.31
N GLN A 92 8.35 14.63 -15.60
CA GLN A 92 7.26 14.78 -16.58
C GLN A 92 6.83 13.44 -17.16
N PHE A 93 5.60 13.08 -16.85
CA PHE A 93 4.96 11.86 -17.32
C PHE A 93 3.76 12.19 -18.20
N SER A 94 3.71 11.60 -19.39
CA SER A 94 2.50 11.49 -20.20
C SER A 94 1.75 10.23 -19.81
N ALA A 95 0.46 10.35 -19.50
CA ALA A 95 -0.47 9.32 -19.03
C ALA A 95 -0.78 8.19 -20.06
N GLN A 96 0.16 7.84 -20.93
CA GLN A 96 -0.03 6.92 -22.07
C GLN A 96 0.66 5.57 -21.93
N PHE A 97 1.42 5.32 -20.87
CA PHE A 97 2.11 4.05 -20.70
C PHE A 97 1.28 3.10 -19.83
N ASP A 98 0.69 2.08 -20.47
CA ASP A 98 0.03 0.92 -19.85
C ASP A 98 1.02 -0.03 -19.12
N PHE A 99 2.29 0.34 -19.04
CA PHE A 99 3.35 -0.55 -18.58
C PHE A 99 3.84 -0.15 -17.19
N ARG A 100 3.66 -1.09 -16.26
CA ARG A 100 4.30 -1.13 -14.94
C ARG A 100 5.80 -0.93 -15.13
N GLY A 101 6.42 -0.07 -14.33
CA GLY A 101 7.85 0.21 -14.43
C GLY A 101 8.74 -1.01 -14.20
N PRO A 102 9.99 -1.00 -14.69
CA PRO A 102 10.98 -2.05 -14.39
C PRO A 102 11.48 -2.01 -12.94
N THR A 103 11.08 -1.01 -12.16
CA THR A 103 11.43 -0.88 -10.75
C THR A 103 10.55 -1.78 -9.89
N GLU A 104 11.19 -2.67 -9.13
CA GLU A 104 10.52 -3.64 -8.26
C GLU A 104 11.00 -3.49 -6.81
N ILE A 105 10.08 -3.50 -5.84
CA ILE A 105 10.37 -3.48 -4.40
C ILE A 105 9.93 -4.81 -3.79
N HIS A 106 10.83 -5.46 -3.06
CA HIS A 106 10.65 -6.80 -2.50
C HIS A 106 11.02 -6.80 -1.03
N ASN A 107 10.34 -7.63 -0.25
CA ASN A 107 10.71 -7.88 1.13
C ASN A 107 11.98 -8.74 1.22
N SER A 108 12.80 -8.45 2.23
CA SER A 108 13.93 -9.28 2.61
C SER A 108 13.49 -10.43 3.54
N ILE A 109 14.39 -11.39 3.78
CA ILE A 109 14.20 -12.42 4.82
C ILE A 109 14.19 -11.84 6.25
N LEU A 110 14.65 -10.61 6.44
CA LEU A 110 14.68 -9.90 7.73
C LEU A 110 13.44 -9.03 7.95
N THR A 111 12.49 -9.06 7.01
CA THR A 111 11.23 -8.33 7.14
C THR A 111 10.39 -8.98 8.24
N ASN A 112 10.37 -8.35 9.42
CA ASN A 112 9.76 -8.89 10.63
C ASN A 112 8.30 -8.44 10.85
N GLU A 113 7.91 -7.35 10.22
CA GLU A 113 6.53 -6.81 10.18
C GLU A 113 6.23 -6.49 8.71
N ASP A 114 5.61 -5.36 8.40
CA ASP A 114 5.21 -4.97 7.04
C ASP A 114 6.38 -4.38 6.23
N LEU A 115 6.32 -4.56 4.90
CA LEU A 115 7.34 -4.01 4.00
C LEU A 115 7.27 -2.47 3.94
N ILE A 116 6.07 -1.91 3.91
CA ILE A 116 5.84 -0.47 3.96
C ILE A 116 4.84 -0.16 5.07
N GLN A 117 5.22 0.70 6.00
CA GLN A 117 4.40 1.11 7.13
C GLN A 117 4.13 2.60 7.09
N VAL A 118 2.85 2.98 7.17
CA VAL A 118 2.42 4.39 7.19
C VAL A 118 1.68 4.67 8.50
N TYR A 119 2.17 5.59 9.33
CA TYR A 119 1.53 5.98 10.59
C TYR A 119 1.16 7.46 10.57
N ASP A 120 -0.15 7.76 10.50
CA ASP A 120 -0.70 9.12 10.42
C ASP A 120 0.05 10.02 9.41
N GLY A 121 0.57 9.42 8.33
CA GLY A 121 1.31 10.06 7.25
C GLY A 121 0.62 9.87 5.90
N ALA A 122 1.24 10.37 4.83
CA ALA A 122 0.72 10.22 3.49
C ALA A 122 1.76 9.54 2.58
N LEU A 123 1.34 8.49 1.89
CA LEU A 123 2.18 7.75 0.95
C LEU A 123 1.64 7.89 -0.47
N THR A 124 2.51 8.21 -1.43
CA THR A 124 2.23 8.09 -2.85
C THR A 124 3.17 7.06 -3.47
N LEU A 125 2.64 6.02 -4.10
CA LEU A 125 3.39 5.06 -4.89
C LEU A 125 3.00 5.21 -6.35
N HIS A 126 4.00 5.31 -7.23
CA HIS A 126 3.75 5.53 -8.65
C HIS A 126 4.71 4.74 -9.54
N ILE A 127 4.17 3.97 -10.49
CA ILE A 127 4.94 3.20 -11.49
C ILE A 127 5.95 2.23 -10.83
N LEU A 128 5.43 1.38 -9.93
CA LEU A 128 6.23 0.40 -9.20
C LEU A 128 5.62 -1.00 -9.28
N VAL A 129 6.47 -2.01 -9.16
CA VAL A 129 6.02 -3.38 -8.90
C VAL A 129 6.38 -3.73 -7.46
N ILE A 130 5.39 -4.04 -6.63
CA ILE A 130 5.59 -4.58 -5.30
C ILE A 130 5.50 -6.10 -5.39
N ARG A 131 6.61 -6.79 -5.14
CA ARG A 131 6.66 -8.25 -5.17
C ARG A 131 6.96 -8.83 -3.81
N ILE A 132 6.06 -9.68 -3.33
CA ILE A 132 6.20 -10.33 -2.03
C ILE A 132 6.78 -11.74 -2.20
N GLY A 133 7.87 -11.99 -1.49
CA GLY A 133 8.47 -13.30 -1.32
C GLY A 133 7.62 -14.16 -0.39
N ASN A 134 7.18 -15.31 -0.91
CA ASN A 134 6.34 -16.30 -0.24
C ASN A 134 6.90 -17.72 -0.41
N CYS A 135 8.22 -17.84 -0.54
CA CYS A 135 8.89 -19.12 -0.82
C CYS A 135 9.29 -19.91 0.43
N ASP A 136 9.14 -19.33 1.62
CA ASP A 136 9.64 -19.90 2.86
C ASP A 136 8.45 -20.19 3.80
N GLU A 137 8.23 -21.46 4.13
CA GLU A 137 7.20 -21.91 5.09
C GLU A 137 7.46 -21.41 6.52
N SER A 138 8.61 -20.76 6.74
CA SER A 138 9.12 -20.32 8.03
C SER A 138 8.65 -18.93 8.48
N PHE A 139 7.92 -18.18 7.65
CA PHE A 139 7.35 -16.88 8.02
C PHE A 139 6.12 -17.04 8.92
N SER A 140 6.31 -17.37 10.20
CA SER A 140 5.23 -17.57 11.17
C SER A 140 4.56 -16.28 11.67
N TYR A 141 4.89 -15.10 11.15
CA TYR A 141 4.40 -13.81 11.63
C TYR A 141 3.56 -13.13 10.54
N PRO A 142 2.33 -12.65 10.81
CA PRO A 142 1.53 -11.92 9.82
C PRO A 142 2.24 -10.60 9.45
N PHE A 143 2.41 -10.32 8.15
CA PHE A 143 2.88 -9.03 7.62
C PHE A 143 2.01 -8.59 6.45
N SER A 144 1.91 -7.30 6.16
CA SER A 144 1.29 -6.77 4.93
C SER A 144 2.36 -6.24 3.99
N ALA A 145 2.10 -6.22 2.68
CA ALA A 145 3.00 -5.49 1.77
C ALA A 145 2.97 -3.99 2.06
N ILE A 146 1.78 -3.46 2.36
CA ILE A 146 1.58 -2.07 2.79
C ILE A 146 0.59 -2.06 3.95
N ALA A 147 1.01 -1.57 5.11
CA ALA A 147 0.15 -1.34 6.26
C ALA A 147 -0.01 0.16 6.53
N ILE A 148 -1.26 0.61 6.62
CA ILE A 148 -1.63 2.01 6.80
C ILE A 148 -2.40 2.13 8.11
N HIS A 149 -1.81 2.88 9.03
CA HIS A 149 -2.26 3.04 10.39
C HIS A 149 -2.61 4.49 10.69
N GLY A 150 -3.71 4.66 11.43
CA GLY A 150 -4.13 5.95 11.93
C GLY A 150 -5.21 6.63 11.08
N SER A 151 -5.95 7.52 11.72
CA SER A 151 -7.15 8.15 11.14
C SER A 151 -6.80 9.28 10.16
N GLN A 152 -5.60 9.85 10.26
CA GLN A 152 -5.12 10.91 9.37
C GLN A 152 -4.28 10.35 8.23
N ALA A 153 -4.05 9.04 8.20
CA ALA A 153 -3.22 8.43 7.19
C ALA A 153 -3.90 8.44 5.82
N SER A 154 -3.08 8.57 4.77
CA SER A 154 -3.56 8.47 3.39
C SER A 154 -2.58 7.74 2.48
N ALA A 155 -3.12 7.06 1.47
CA ALA A 155 -2.31 6.42 0.44
C ALA A 155 -2.88 6.67 -0.96
N SER A 156 -2.00 7.02 -1.90
CA SER A 156 -2.28 7.09 -3.33
C SER A 156 -1.39 6.10 -4.06
N ILE A 157 -1.96 5.11 -4.74
CA ILE A 157 -1.24 4.05 -5.46
C ILE A 157 -1.67 4.11 -6.91
N GLU A 158 -0.76 4.45 -7.81
CA GLU A 158 -1.09 4.69 -9.21
C GLU A 158 -0.14 3.95 -10.15
N GLN A 159 -0.68 3.28 -11.17
CA GLN A 159 0.10 2.54 -12.17
C GLN A 159 1.05 1.50 -11.56
N CYS A 160 0.66 0.92 -10.42
CA CYS A 160 1.45 -0.08 -9.70
C CYS A 160 0.98 -1.51 -10.00
N ALA A 161 1.81 -2.48 -9.65
CA ALA A 161 1.42 -3.88 -9.65
C ALA A 161 1.86 -4.63 -8.41
N PHE A 162 1.02 -5.56 -8.00
CA PHE A 162 1.21 -6.40 -6.83
C PHE A 162 1.22 -7.87 -7.26
N ARG A 163 2.26 -8.60 -6.87
CA ARG A 163 2.45 -10.02 -7.21
C ARG A 163 3.27 -10.77 -6.17
N THR A 164 3.16 -12.09 -6.18
CA THR A 164 4.01 -12.99 -5.37
C THR A 164 5.21 -13.48 -6.17
N VAL A 165 6.25 -13.96 -5.50
CA VAL A 165 7.37 -14.69 -6.14
C VAL A 165 6.90 -16.05 -6.64
N ASN A 166 6.15 -16.79 -5.81
CA ASN A 166 5.66 -18.12 -6.13
C ASN A 166 4.12 -18.11 -6.19
N ASN A 167 3.55 -18.24 -7.38
CA ASN A 167 2.10 -18.25 -7.59
C ASN A 167 1.39 -19.54 -7.16
N LYS A 168 2.12 -20.53 -6.63
CA LYS A 168 1.57 -21.80 -6.13
C LYS A 168 1.58 -21.92 -4.62
N LEU A 169 2.30 -21.03 -3.95
CA LEU A 169 2.35 -21.01 -2.49
C LEU A 169 1.41 -19.93 -1.99
N ALA A 170 0.68 -20.26 -0.93
CA ALA A 170 -0.16 -19.28 -0.28
C ALA A 170 0.71 -18.23 0.39
N LEU A 171 0.25 -16.99 0.31
CA LEU A 171 0.51 -15.97 1.29
C LEU A 171 -0.40 -16.23 2.50
N ASP A 172 0.04 -15.75 3.65
CA ASP A 172 -0.75 -15.76 4.88
C ASP A 172 -1.30 -14.35 5.20
N LYS A 173 -1.41 -13.46 4.19
CA LYS A 173 -1.14 -12.01 4.36
C LYS A 173 -1.80 -11.07 3.36
N ASP A 174 -2.09 -9.83 3.78
CA ASP A 174 -2.70 -8.81 2.92
C ASP A 174 -1.66 -8.08 2.04
N PHE A 175 -2.03 -7.72 0.81
CA PHE A 175 -1.23 -6.76 0.02
C PHE A 175 -1.39 -5.33 0.51
N LEU A 176 -2.57 -4.99 1.02
CA LEU A 176 -2.82 -3.69 1.60
C LEU A 176 -3.78 -3.82 2.76
N SER A 177 -3.39 -3.25 3.90
CA SER A 177 -4.22 -3.14 5.09
C SER A 177 -4.38 -1.69 5.52
N LEU A 178 -5.62 -1.24 5.73
CA LEU A 178 -5.97 0.02 6.38
C LEU A 178 -6.81 -0.28 7.61
N ASP A 179 -6.35 0.12 8.79
CA ASP A 179 -6.93 -0.34 10.06
C ASP A 179 -7.86 0.67 10.77
N ARG A 180 -7.69 1.99 10.54
CA ARG A 180 -8.33 3.06 11.34
C ARG A 180 -9.03 4.13 10.51
N GLY A 181 -9.40 3.83 9.26
CA GLY A 181 -10.29 4.67 8.48
C GLY A 181 -9.68 5.95 7.91
N GLY A 182 -8.54 5.82 7.22
CA GLY A 182 -7.91 6.86 6.40
C GLY A 182 -8.47 7.00 4.98
N ASN A 183 -7.73 7.73 4.13
CA ASN A 183 -8.09 7.96 2.72
C ASN A 183 -7.23 7.13 1.78
N ILE A 184 -7.85 6.42 0.85
CA ILE A 184 -7.13 5.58 -0.12
C ILE A 184 -7.58 5.92 -1.52
N THR A 185 -6.61 6.10 -2.42
CA THR A 185 -6.84 6.17 -3.86
C THR A 185 -5.96 5.15 -4.55
N ILE A 186 -6.56 4.21 -5.27
CA ILE A 186 -5.82 3.25 -6.11
C ILE A 186 -6.30 3.41 -7.56
N ARG A 187 -5.36 3.65 -8.49
CA ARG A 187 -5.66 3.87 -9.91
C ARG A 187 -4.80 3.02 -10.82
N SER A 188 -5.38 2.52 -11.90
CA SER A 188 -4.65 1.84 -12.99
C SER A 188 -3.69 0.76 -12.47
N THR A 189 -4.13 0.00 -11.48
CA THR A 189 -3.30 -0.91 -10.69
C THR A 189 -3.76 -2.34 -10.90
N SER A 190 -2.85 -3.30 -10.76
CA SER A 190 -3.17 -4.71 -10.93
C SER A 190 -2.68 -5.57 -9.77
N ILE A 191 -3.47 -6.56 -9.39
CA ILE A 191 -3.09 -7.59 -8.42
C ILE A 191 -3.33 -8.95 -9.07
N GLN A 192 -2.31 -9.82 -9.09
CA GLN A 192 -2.37 -11.03 -9.90
C GLN A 192 -1.73 -12.24 -9.23
N ASN A 193 -2.36 -13.40 -9.42
CA ASN A 193 -1.83 -14.71 -9.03
C ASN A 193 -1.49 -14.81 -7.54
N VAL A 194 -2.48 -14.46 -6.71
CA VAL A 194 -2.34 -14.42 -5.27
C VAL A 194 -3.13 -15.56 -4.66
N LEU A 195 -2.45 -16.48 -3.98
CA LEU A 195 -3.08 -17.51 -3.18
C LEU A 195 -3.00 -17.04 -1.73
N GLU A 196 -4.11 -16.95 -0.99
CA GLU A 196 -4.16 -16.57 0.42
C GLU A 196 -4.83 -17.65 1.26
N ASN A 197 -4.34 -17.88 2.48
CA ASN A 197 -4.95 -18.84 3.39
C ASN A 197 -6.09 -18.24 4.22
N TYR A 198 -5.86 -17.09 4.85
CA TYR A 198 -6.70 -16.65 5.97
C TYR A 198 -7.19 -15.22 5.87
N THR A 199 -6.53 -14.38 5.08
CA THR A 199 -6.75 -12.93 5.08
C THR A 199 -7.07 -12.41 3.68
N PRO A 200 -7.62 -11.19 3.55
CA PRO A 200 -8.02 -10.67 2.24
C PRO A 200 -6.83 -10.06 1.53
N VAL A 201 -6.83 -10.06 0.19
CA VAL A 201 -5.79 -9.38 -0.58
C VAL A 201 -5.78 -7.87 -0.27
N LEU A 202 -6.97 -7.27 -0.11
CA LEU A 202 -7.14 -5.88 0.30
C LEU A 202 -8.08 -5.80 1.52
N TYR A 203 -7.55 -5.37 2.67
CA TYR A 203 -8.33 -5.05 3.86
C TYR A 203 -8.47 -3.54 4.03
N ILE A 204 -9.71 -3.05 4.11
CA ILE A 204 -10.00 -1.62 4.22
C ILE A 204 -11.04 -1.37 5.30
N ALA A 205 -10.58 -0.89 6.47
CA ALA A 205 -11.44 -0.29 7.47
C ALA A 205 -11.89 1.10 7.02
N VAL A 206 -13.21 1.33 7.07
CA VAL A 206 -13.86 2.57 6.62
C VAL A 206 -14.55 3.24 7.80
N SER A 207 -14.16 4.48 8.06
CA SER A 207 -14.75 5.34 9.09
C SER A 207 -15.45 6.55 8.46
N GLU A 208 -16.07 7.38 9.29
CA GLU A 208 -16.87 8.54 8.86
C GLU A 208 -16.08 9.55 8.01
N ILE A 209 -14.76 9.61 8.23
CA ILE A 209 -13.85 10.52 7.54
C ILE A 209 -13.18 9.88 6.32
N SER A 210 -13.43 8.59 6.08
CA SER A 210 -12.77 7.83 5.02
C SER A 210 -13.39 8.11 3.65
N HIS A 211 -12.52 8.42 2.70
CA HIS A 211 -12.79 8.44 1.28
C HIS A 211 -11.87 7.45 0.56
N VAL A 212 -12.45 6.35 0.09
CA VAL A 212 -11.74 5.28 -0.61
C VAL A 212 -12.19 5.26 -2.06
N THR A 213 -11.25 5.33 -2.99
CA THR A 213 -11.51 5.26 -4.43
C THR A 213 -10.59 4.23 -5.06
N LEU A 214 -11.17 3.19 -5.68
CA LEU A 214 -10.45 2.21 -6.47
C LEU A 214 -10.95 2.32 -7.93
N GLN A 215 -10.07 2.74 -8.85
CA GLN A 215 -10.44 3.03 -10.24
C GLN A 215 -9.51 2.31 -11.24
N TYR A 216 -10.07 1.71 -12.29
CA TYR A 216 -9.29 0.94 -13.29
C TYR A 216 -8.38 -0.13 -12.65
N VAL A 217 -8.85 -0.77 -11.58
CA VAL A 217 -8.08 -1.80 -10.87
C VAL A 217 -8.49 -3.18 -11.37
N ASN A 218 -7.50 -4.02 -11.64
CA ASN A 218 -7.69 -5.38 -12.15
C ASN A 218 -7.13 -6.40 -11.16
N ILE A 219 -8.00 -7.17 -10.50
CA ILE A 219 -7.61 -8.29 -9.65
C ILE A 219 -7.94 -9.60 -10.34
N THR A 220 -6.91 -10.40 -10.62
CA THR A 220 -7.06 -11.63 -11.40
C THR A 220 -6.35 -12.83 -10.76
N SER A 221 -7.02 -13.98 -10.80
CA SER A 221 -6.46 -15.25 -10.35
C SER A 221 -6.05 -15.21 -8.88
N CYS A 222 -6.91 -14.67 -8.02
CA CYS A 222 -6.72 -14.72 -6.58
C CYS A 222 -7.58 -15.83 -5.95
N GLU A 223 -6.99 -16.66 -5.11
CA GLU A 223 -7.68 -17.73 -4.40
C GLU A 223 -7.50 -17.54 -2.89
N ILE A 224 -8.58 -17.68 -2.12
CA ILE A 224 -8.61 -17.41 -0.69
C ILE A 224 -9.25 -18.59 0.03
N PHE A 225 -8.55 -19.20 0.99
CA PHE A 225 -9.06 -20.38 1.71
C PHE A 225 -9.98 -20.07 2.91
N GLU A 226 -10.22 -18.79 3.18
CA GLU A 226 -11.20 -18.33 4.17
C GLU A 226 -12.37 -17.62 3.48
N SER A 227 -13.52 -18.29 3.42
CA SER A 227 -14.73 -17.76 2.78
C SER A 227 -15.26 -16.48 3.43
N SER A 228 -14.94 -16.25 4.70
CA SER A 228 -15.29 -15.04 5.46
C SER A 228 -14.29 -13.89 5.30
N SER A 229 -13.32 -14.01 4.39
CA SER A 229 -12.32 -12.99 4.12
C SER A 229 -12.63 -12.17 2.85
N GLY A 230 -12.89 -12.87 1.74
CA GLY A 230 -13.05 -12.24 0.42
C GLY A 230 -11.76 -11.62 -0.13
N VAL A 231 -11.70 -11.32 -1.43
CA VAL A 231 -10.51 -10.70 -2.06
C VAL A 231 -10.35 -9.26 -1.61
N ILE A 232 -11.46 -8.52 -1.55
CA ILE A 232 -11.53 -7.22 -0.90
C ILE A 232 -12.46 -7.34 0.29
N HIS A 233 -11.97 -6.95 1.45
CA HIS A 233 -12.77 -6.82 2.66
C HIS A 233 -12.95 -5.34 2.99
N LEU A 234 -14.18 -4.84 2.85
CA LEU A 234 -14.58 -3.52 3.32
C LEU A 234 -15.24 -3.65 4.69
N GLN A 235 -14.57 -3.18 5.72
CA GLN A 235 -15.10 -3.14 7.08
C GLN A 235 -15.65 -1.73 7.38
N TYR A 236 -16.97 -1.55 7.26
CA TYR A 236 -17.65 -0.29 7.53
C TYR A 236 -17.97 -0.13 9.01
N TYR A 237 -17.40 0.91 9.62
CA TYR A 237 -17.81 1.41 10.91
C TYR A 237 -19.00 2.35 10.76
N THR A 238 -18.99 3.51 11.37
CA THR A 238 -20.16 4.40 11.52
C THR A 238 -20.41 5.35 10.35
N GLY A 239 -19.61 5.31 9.27
CA GLY A 239 -19.79 6.13 8.07
C GLY A 239 -18.70 5.93 7.03
N GLY A 240 -18.64 6.82 6.03
CA GLY A 240 -17.59 6.87 5.00
C GLY A 240 -18.05 6.49 3.61
N THR A 241 -17.22 6.78 2.60
CA THR A 241 -17.52 6.49 1.19
C THR A 241 -16.45 5.62 0.57
N VAL A 242 -16.86 4.50 -0.03
CA VAL A 242 -16.03 3.68 -0.91
C VAL A 242 -16.61 3.75 -2.32
N THR A 243 -15.76 4.02 -3.31
CA THR A 243 -16.11 4.01 -4.73
C THR A 243 -15.24 3.00 -5.45
N LEU A 244 -15.87 1.99 -6.06
CA LEU A 244 -15.25 1.07 -7.00
C LEU A 244 -15.70 1.47 -8.41
N ASP A 245 -14.78 1.87 -9.26
CA ASP A 245 -15.06 2.36 -10.61
C ASP A 245 -14.22 1.62 -11.67
N GLN A 246 -14.88 1.07 -12.69
CA GLN A 246 -14.28 0.27 -13.76
C GLN A 246 -13.36 -0.84 -13.22
N TYR A 247 -13.81 -1.47 -12.15
CA TYR A 247 -13.09 -2.55 -11.49
C TYR A 247 -13.30 -3.88 -12.21
N LEU A 248 -12.25 -4.68 -12.33
CA LEU A 248 -12.34 -6.01 -12.92
C LEU A 248 -11.84 -7.08 -11.94
N PHE A 249 -12.73 -7.98 -11.56
CA PHE A 249 -12.43 -9.20 -10.83
C PHE A 249 -12.51 -10.38 -11.80
N ARG A 250 -11.44 -11.17 -11.90
CA ARG A 250 -11.42 -12.39 -12.71
C ARG A 250 -10.88 -13.59 -11.97
N TYR A 251 -11.57 -14.73 -12.05
CA TYR A 251 -11.09 -16.01 -11.52
C TYR A 251 -10.74 -15.94 -10.04
N ASN A 252 -11.56 -15.20 -9.28
CA ASN A 252 -11.36 -15.01 -7.86
C ASN A 252 -12.22 -16.01 -7.09
N VAL A 253 -11.58 -16.82 -6.25
CA VAL A 253 -12.19 -17.99 -5.61
C VAL A 253 -12.01 -17.89 -4.11
N ALA A 254 -13.09 -18.10 -3.35
CA ALA A 254 -13.04 -18.26 -1.90
C ALA A 254 -13.58 -19.65 -1.54
N VAL A 255 -12.75 -20.48 -0.90
CA VAL A 255 -13.09 -21.89 -0.58
C VAL A 255 -12.85 -22.11 0.89
N THR A 256 -13.83 -22.56 1.67
CA THR A 256 -13.54 -23.03 3.03
C THR A 256 -13.00 -24.46 2.98
N TYR A 257 -12.05 -24.80 3.86
CA TYR A 257 -11.48 -26.15 3.98
C TYR A 257 -12.53 -27.25 4.25
N MET A 258 -13.73 -26.88 4.70
CA MET A 258 -14.88 -27.77 4.93
C MET A 258 -15.90 -27.78 3.77
N TYR A 259 -15.58 -27.19 2.63
CA TYR A 259 -16.52 -27.12 1.51
C TYR A 259 -16.57 -28.44 0.73
N GLU A 260 -17.63 -29.21 0.92
CA GLU A 260 -17.90 -30.47 0.20
C GLU A 260 -18.59 -30.26 -1.18
N GLY A 261 -18.76 -29.03 -1.63
CA GLY A 261 -19.43 -28.72 -2.90
C GLY A 261 -18.50 -28.69 -4.11
N TYR A 262 -19.05 -28.92 -5.30
CA TYR A 262 -18.28 -28.99 -6.55
C TYR A 262 -17.94 -27.63 -7.19
N LYS A 263 -18.34 -26.50 -6.58
CA LYS A 263 -18.11 -25.16 -7.16
C LYS A 263 -17.62 -24.18 -6.10
N PRO A 264 -16.40 -23.62 -6.22
CA PRO A 264 -15.94 -22.59 -5.31
C PRO A 264 -16.90 -21.40 -5.27
N PHE A 265 -17.05 -20.76 -4.10
CA PHE A 265 -17.78 -19.51 -4.00
C PHE A 265 -16.91 -18.37 -4.52
N ALA A 266 -17.45 -17.52 -5.40
CA ALA A 266 -16.74 -16.32 -5.83
C ALA A 266 -16.77 -15.28 -4.69
N GLY A 267 -15.68 -15.17 -3.94
CA GLY A 267 -15.55 -14.21 -2.82
C GLY A 267 -14.84 -12.92 -3.23
N ALA A 268 -15.28 -12.23 -4.27
CA ALA A 268 -14.57 -11.05 -4.78
C ALA A 268 -14.63 -9.83 -3.81
N LEU A 269 -15.76 -9.63 -3.14
CA LEU A 269 -16.00 -8.50 -2.25
C LEU A 269 -16.79 -8.95 -1.02
N LEU A 270 -16.24 -8.69 0.15
CA LEU A 270 -16.91 -8.81 1.44
C LEU A 270 -17.18 -7.42 2.01
N ILE A 271 -18.39 -7.21 2.52
CA ILE A 271 -18.79 -5.99 3.20
C ILE A 271 -19.21 -6.38 4.62
N GLN A 272 -18.42 -5.97 5.61
CA GLN A 272 -18.72 -6.17 7.02
C GLN A 272 -19.23 -4.87 7.62
N LEU A 273 -20.34 -4.92 8.34
CA LEU A 273 -20.88 -3.79 9.10
C LEU A 273 -20.51 -3.97 10.56
N CYS A 274 -19.79 -3.00 11.12
CA CYS A 274 -19.30 -3.05 12.50
C CYS A 274 -19.91 -1.92 13.34
N GLU A 275 -20.17 -2.22 14.60
CA GLU A 275 -20.39 -1.22 15.66
C GLU A 275 -19.02 -0.86 16.26
N SER A 276 -18.74 0.41 16.58
CA SER A 276 -17.40 0.77 17.07
C SER A 276 -17.31 1.97 18.00
N TYR A 277 -16.40 1.84 18.97
CA TYR A 277 -15.86 2.84 19.90
C TYR A 277 -14.76 3.74 19.30
N LEU A 278 -14.24 3.42 18.11
CA LEU A 278 -13.33 4.28 17.31
C LEU A 278 -14.09 5.38 16.56
N SER A 279 -15.41 5.31 16.57
CA SER A 279 -16.28 6.36 16.05
C SER A 279 -16.14 7.62 16.89
N THR A 280 -15.94 8.77 16.24
CA THR A 280 -16.07 10.08 16.90
C THR A 280 -17.47 10.33 17.47
N SER A 281 -18.47 9.53 17.09
CA SER A 281 -19.84 9.56 17.62
C SER A 281 -20.11 8.56 18.76
N PHE A 282 -19.16 7.72 19.14
CA PHE A 282 -19.33 6.88 20.33
C PHE A 282 -19.10 7.73 21.59
N ARG A 283 -20.10 8.54 21.95
CA ARG A 283 -20.16 9.23 23.25
C ARG A 283 -21.11 8.46 24.16
N SER A 284 -20.62 8.00 25.31
CA SER A 284 -21.50 7.49 26.37
C SER A 284 -22.24 8.68 27.01
N GLY A 285 -23.45 8.99 26.54
CA GLY A 285 -24.24 10.08 27.11
C GLY A 285 -25.45 10.45 26.26
N SER A 286 -26.52 10.82 26.95
CA SER A 286 -27.89 11.03 26.48
C SER A 286 -28.14 12.23 25.56
N ASP A 287 -27.13 12.78 24.89
CA ASP A 287 -27.26 13.91 23.98
C ASP A 287 -26.95 13.50 22.54
N GLN A 288 -27.95 12.85 21.92
CA GLN A 288 -27.91 12.47 20.51
C GLN A 288 -28.12 13.71 19.61
N GLN A 289 -27.03 14.31 19.14
CA GLN A 289 -27.04 14.87 17.79
C GLN A 289 -26.62 13.77 16.83
N GLN A 290 -27.60 13.11 16.20
CA GLN A 290 -27.36 12.28 15.01
C GLN A 290 -26.82 13.19 13.90
N LEU A 291 -25.49 13.26 13.76
CA LEU A 291 -24.91 13.64 12.48
C LEU A 291 -25.40 12.60 11.46
N GLU A 292 -25.97 13.03 10.34
CA GLU A 292 -26.34 12.16 9.22
C GLU A 292 -25.08 11.45 8.69
N ARG A 293 -24.74 10.30 9.27
CA ARG A 293 -23.56 9.52 8.93
C ARG A 293 -24.03 8.33 8.11
N SER A 294 -23.93 8.46 6.79
CA SER A 294 -24.27 7.38 5.86
C SER A 294 -23.02 6.56 5.53
N ARG A 295 -23.19 5.23 5.53
CA ARG A 295 -22.24 4.29 4.90
C ARG A 295 -22.57 4.26 3.43
N MET A 296 -21.61 4.60 2.57
CA MET A 296 -21.85 4.66 1.14
C MET A 296 -20.86 3.77 0.39
N LEU A 297 -21.40 2.84 -0.41
CA LEU A 297 -20.66 2.08 -1.40
C LEU A 297 -21.19 2.44 -2.79
N LYS A 298 -20.31 2.89 -3.68
CA LYS A 298 -20.62 3.17 -5.08
C LYS A 298 -19.91 2.14 -5.96
N LEU A 299 -20.67 1.44 -6.79
CA LEU A 299 -20.16 0.49 -7.77
C LEU A 299 -20.47 0.99 -9.17
N ASN A 300 -19.45 1.36 -9.94
CA ASN A 300 -19.60 1.91 -11.28
C ASN A 300 -18.85 1.03 -12.28
N ASN A 301 -19.56 0.48 -13.27
CA ASN A 301 -18.97 -0.31 -14.36
C ASN A 301 -18.05 -1.47 -13.90
N CYS A 302 -18.28 -2.04 -12.71
CA CYS A 302 -17.52 -3.17 -12.19
C CYS A 302 -17.93 -4.48 -12.88
N LYS A 303 -16.95 -5.35 -13.13
CA LYS A 303 -17.14 -6.68 -13.73
C LYS A 303 -16.61 -7.76 -12.79
N PHE A 304 -17.45 -8.75 -12.49
CA PHE A 304 -17.14 -9.93 -11.70
C PHE A 304 -17.27 -11.14 -12.62
N VAL A 305 -16.14 -11.74 -13.02
CA VAL A 305 -16.07 -12.76 -14.07
C VAL A 305 -15.32 -14.00 -13.59
#